data_AF-A0A3B9HA52-F1
#
_entry.id   AF-A0A3B9HA52-F1
#
_cell.length_a   1.000
_cell.length_b   1.000
_cell.length_c   1.000
_cell.angle_alpha   90.00
_cell.angle_beta   90.00
_cell.angle_gamma   90.00
#
_symmetry.space_group_name_H-M   'P 1'
#
loop_
_entity.id
_entity.type
_entity.pdbx_description
1 polymer ?
#
loop_
_entity_poly.entity_id
_entity_poly.type
_entity_poly.pdbx_seq_one_letter_code
_entity_poly.pdbx_strand_id
1 'polypeptide(L)'
;NSDGTYLEYHDLFIAITDSPNWKFLGEASEQSVLDDAQDLANRGFPVVCIDAQDKHKFAVLIIEGEAQSSKKWGLTCPNSAAFFPSKRPEPYINKTLNYAFKKPKGLEIFVRK
;
A
#
# COMPACT_ATOMS: atom_id res chain seq x y z
N ASN A 1 -4.39 18.02 -0.68
CA ASN A 1 -3.69 18.81 0.37
C ASN A 1 -4.71 19.49 1.28
N SER A 2 -4.30 20.04 2.43
CA SER A 2 -5.21 20.71 3.38
C SER A 2 -5.84 22.01 2.84
N ASP A 3 -5.38 22.50 1.70
CA ASP A 3 -5.87 23.67 0.97
C ASP A 3 -6.87 23.32 -0.16
N GLY A 4 -7.28 22.05 -0.28
CA GLY A 4 -8.19 21.60 -1.35
C GLY A 4 -7.52 21.37 -2.71
N THR A 5 -6.21 21.51 -2.82
CA THR A 5 -5.48 21.17 -4.06
C THR A 5 -5.31 19.67 -4.22
N TYR A 6 -5.33 19.23 -5.48
CA TYR A 6 -5.09 17.85 -5.89
C TYR A 6 -3.60 17.63 -6.09
N LEU A 7 -3.16 16.39 -5.86
CA LEU A 7 -1.79 15.96 -6.11
C LEU A 7 -1.78 15.11 -7.38
N GLU A 8 -0.87 15.41 -8.30
CA GLU A 8 -0.65 14.58 -9.48
C GLU A 8 -0.16 13.20 -9.05
N TYR A 9 -0.62 12.15 -9.73
CA TYR A 9 -0.30 10.77 -9.34
C TYR A 9 1.21 10.50 -9.30
N HIS A 10 1.99 11.14 -10.18
CA HIS A 10 3.45 11.01 -10.21
C HIS A 10 4.13 11.57 -8.95
N ASP A 11 3.52 12.58 -8.32
CA ASP A 11 4.05 13.26 -7.14
C ASP A 11 3.60 12.57 -5.84
N LEU A 12 2.67 11.62 -5.92
CA LEU A 12 2.13 10.88 -4.79
C LEU A 12 3.21 10.22 -3.94
N PHE A 13 4.22 9.63 -4.58
CA PHE A 13 5.31 8.99 -3.85
C PHE A 13 6.07 10.00 -2.99
N ILE A 14 6.51 11.12 -3.57
CA ILE A 14 7.29 12.14 -2.85
C ILE A 14 6.46 12.70 -1.70
N ALA A 15 5.17 12.95 -1.94
CA ALA A 15 4.26 13.43 -0.90
C ALA A 15 4.01 12.42 0.23
N ILE A 16 4.27 11.12 0.01
CA ILE A 16 4.19 10.09 1.05
C ILE A 16 5.54 9.92 1.75
N THR A 17 6.65 9.85 1.02
CA THR A 17 7.97 9.55 1.60
C THR A 17 8.60 10.75 2.31
N ASP A 18 8.37 11.97 1.82
CA ASP A 18 9.07 13.17 2.30
C ASP A 18 8.20 14.01 3.25
N SER A 19 6.95 13.60 3.46
CA SER A 19 5.99 14.32 4.27
C SER A 19 6.03 13.89 5.74
N PRO A 20 6.07 14.82 6.70
CA PRO A 20 6.04 14.49 8.12
C PRO A 20 4.73 13.84 8.57
N ASN A 21 3.69 13.90 7.73
CA ASN A 21 2.36 13.36 8.00
C ASN A 21 2.25 11.86 7.74
N TRP A 22 3.26 11.24 7.13
CA TRP A 22 3.31 9.81 6.93
C TRP A 22 4.38 9.20 7.84
N LYS A 23 4.15 7.96 8.25
CA LYS A 23 5.08 7.16 9.03
C LYS A 23 5.36 5.89 8.24
N PHE A 24 6.65 5.63 8.00
CA PHE A 24 7.09 4.33 7.48
C PHE A 24 6.86 3.25 8.54
N LEU A 25 6.14 2.19 8.15
CA LEU A 25 5.88 1.02 9.01
C LEU A 25 6.93 -0.07 8.81
N GLY A 26 7.40 -0.29 7.59
CA GLY A 26 8.37 -1.34 7.25
C GLY A 26 8.19 -1.89 5.84
N GLU A 27 8.90 -2.97 5.54
CA GLU A 27 8.80 -3.69 4.26
C GLU A 27 7.71 -4.76 4.28
N ALA A 28 7.01 -4.94 3.16
CA ALA A 28 5.96 -5.96 3.01
C ALA A 28 6.49 -7.41 3.05
N SER A 29 7.81 -7.62 3.05
CA SER A 29 8.42 -8.94 3.29
C SER A 29 8.36 -9.39 4.74
N GLU A 30 7.97 -8.52 5.67
CA GLU A 30 7.87 -8.85 7.09
C GLU A 30 6.39 -9.04 7.49
N GLN A 31 6.04 -10.22 8.01
CA GLN A 31 4.65 -10.53 8.37
C GLN A 31 4.09 -9.55 9.41
N SER A 32 4.88 -9.17 10.42
CA SER A 32 4.45 -8.21 11.44
C SER A 32 4.07 -6.85 10.85
N VAL A 33 4.75 -6.40 9.79
CA VAL A 33 4.42 -5.15 9.09
C VAL A 33 3.08 -5.27 8.37
N LEU A 34 2.81 -6.42 7.74
CA LEU A 34 1.53 -6.70 7.09
C LEU A 34 0.38 -6.76 8.11
N ASP A 35 0.61 -7.37 9.27
CA ASP A 35 -0.37 -7.49 10.35
C ASP A 35 -0.70 -6.09 10.91
N ASP A 36 0.31 -5.29 11.23
CA ASP A 36 0.15 -3.91 11.69
C ASP A 36 -0.59 -3.05 10.66
N ALA A 37 -0.27 -3.21 9.38
CA ALA A 37 -0.91 -2.48 8.29
C ALA A 37 -2.41 -2.79 8.19
N GLN A 38 -2.81 -4.06 8.32
CA GLN A 38 -4.21 -4.44 8.30
C GLN A 38 -4.96 -3.95 9.56
N ASP A 39 -4.35 -4.04 10.75
CA ASP A 39 -4.95 -3.50 11.99
C ASP A 39 -5.22 -2.00 11.87
N LEU A 40 -4.23 -1.24 11.41
CA LEU A 40 -4.35 0.20 11.23
C LEU A 40 -5.43 0.55 10.21
N ALA A 41 -5.49 -0.16 9.08
CA ALA A 41 -6.55 0.05 8.09
C ALA A 41 -7.94 -0.26 8.66
N ASN A 42 -8.08 -1.35 9.44
CA ASN A 42 -9.33 -1.71 10.12
C ASN A 42 -9.76 -0.69 11.18
N ARG A 43 -8.81 0.08 11.72
CA ARG A 43 -9.06 1.19 12.66
C ARG A 43 -9.31 2.53 11.96
N GLY A 44 -9.39 2.53 10.63
CA GLY A 44 -9.70 3.72 9.81
C GLY A 44 -8.50 4.59 9.47
N PHE A 45 -7.26 4.14 9.76
CA PHE A 45 -6.07 4.88 9.34
C PHE A 45 -5.83 4.69 7.84
N PRO A 46 -5.46 5.76 7.10
CA PRO A 46 -5.02 5.62 5.72
C PRO A 46 -3.68 4.90 5.66
N VAL A 47 -3.66 3.72 5.03
CA VAL A 47 -2.46 2.89 4.85
C VAL A 47 -2.20 2.66 3.37
N VAL A 48 -0.94 2.81 2.96
CA VAL A 48 -0.51 2.69 1.56
C VAL A 48 0.73 1.80 1.45
N CYS A 49 0.76 1.00 0.40
CA CYS A 49 1.90 0.18 0.01
C CYS A 49 2.44 0.70 -1.33
N ILE A 50 3.74 0.92 -1.42
CA ILE A 50 4.39 1.45 -2.62
C ILE A 50 5.56 0.55 -3.02
N ASP A 51 5.69 0.28 -4.32
CA ASP A 51 6.91 -0.31 -4.86
C ASP A 51 7.99 0.78 -4.99
N ALA A 52 8.92 0.80 -4.04
CA ALA A 52 10.02 1.78 -4.00
C ALA A 52 11.03 1.58 -5.15
N GLN A 53 11.01 0.42 -5.80
CA GLN A 53 11.91 0.08 -6.91
C GLN A 53 11.29 0.35 -8.28
N ASP A 54 9.97 0.51 -8.37
CA ASP A 54 9.28 0.76 -9.63
C ASP A 54 9.40 2.23 -10.07
N LYS A 55 9.81 2.47 -11.31
CA LYS A 55 9.96 3.82 -11.89
C LYS A 55 8.65 4.61 -11.95
N HIS A 56 7.52 3.90 -12.01
CA HIS A 56 6.17 4.46 -12.02
C HIS A 56 5.53 4.50 -10.63
N LYS A 57 6.23 4.01 -9.61
CA LYS A 57 5.90 4.14 -8.18
C LYS A 57 4.44 3.83 -7.87
N PHE A 58 3.97 2.69 -8.35
CA PHE A 58 2.59 2.25 -8.22
C PHE A 58 2.22 2.11 -6.74
N ALA A 59 1.23 2.91 -6.31
CA ALA A 59 0.72 2.90 -4.95
C ALA A 59 -0.61 2.12 -4.86
N VAL A 60 -0.71 1.32 -3.81
CA VAL A 60 -1.89 0.48 -3.50
C VAL A 60 -2.37 0.84 -2.10
N LEU A 61 -3.69 0.98 -1.94
CA LEU A 61 -4.30 1.22 -0.65
C LEU A 61 -4.46 -0.10 0.09
N ILE A 62 -4.10 -0.13 1.37
CA ILE A 62 -4.53 -1.19 2.29
C ILE A 62 -5.81 -0.68 2.94
N ILE A 63 -6.89 -1.46 2.84
CA ILE A 63 -8.24 -1.07 3.24
C ILE A 63 -8.78 -2.03 4.28
N GLU A 64 -9.89 -1.64 4.91
CA GLU A 64 -10.59 -2.49 5.89
C GLU A 64 -10.92 -3.88 5.32
N GLY A 65 -10.83 -4.90 6.17
CA GLY A 65 -11.16 -6.28 5.82
C GLY A 65 -10.26 -7.30 6.50
N GLU A 66 -10.31 -8.52 5.95
CA GLU A 66 -9.51 -9.65 6.45
C GLU A 66 -8.29 -9.86 5.56
N ALA A 67 -7.14 -10.05 6.21
CA ALA A 67 -5.94 -10.50 5.53
C ALA A 67 -6.06 -12.00 5.19
N GLN A 68 -5.53 -12.43 4.05
CA GLN A 68 -5.60 -13.83 3.60
C GLN A 68 -4.25 -14.38 3.18
N SER A 69 -4.02 -15.67 3.44
CA SER A 69 -2.75 -16.33 3.12
C SER A 69 -2.50 -16.40 1.62
N SER A 70 -1.30 -15.97 1.21
CA SER A 70 -0.80 -16.08 -0.15
C SER A 70 0.24 -17.18 -0.25
N LYS A 71 -0.10 -18.26 -0.98
CA LYS A 71 0.88 -19.32 -1.29
C LYS A 71 2.10 -18.80 -2.05
N LYS A 72 1.91 -17.75 -2.86
CA LYS A 72 2.98 -17.17 -3.69
C LYS A 72 3.99 -16.39 -2.85
N TRP A 73 3.52 -15.68 -1.83
CA TRP A 73 4.39 -14.89 -0.95
C TRP A 73 4.84 -15.67 0.28
N GLY A 74 4.12 -16.72 0.66
CA GLY A 74 4.34 -17.40 1.94
C GLY A 74 3.96 -16.54 3.14
N LEU A 75 3.08 -15.54 2.94
CA LEU A 75 2.67 -14.53 3.92
C LEU A 75 1.15 -14.40 3.93
N THR A 76 0.60 -13.88 5.02
CA THR A 76 -0.80 -13.45 5.12
C THR A 76 -0.89 -11.99 4.69
N CYS A 77 -1.57 -11.76 3.56
CA CYS A 77 -1.55 -10.50 2.85
C CYS A 77 -2.79 -9.65 3.18
N PRO A 78 -2.62 -8.34 3.44
CA PRO A 78 -3.73 -7.43 3.74
C PRO A 78 -4.74 -7.30 2.59
N ASN A 79 -5.98 -6.96 2.93
CA ASN A 79 -6.99 -6.53 1.98
C ASN A 79 -6.60 -5.18 1.37
N SER A 80 -6.81 -5.03 0.06
CA SER A 80 -6.30 -3.88 -0.69
C SER A 80 -7.21 -3.42 -1.83
N ALA A 81 -6.92 -2.21 -2.31
CA ALA A 81 -7.55 -1.58 -3.45
C ALA A 81 -6.54 -0.80 -4.29
N ALA A 82 -6.75 -0.74 -5.60
CA ALA A 82 -6.00 0.13 -6.50
C ALA A 82 -6.91 0.73 -7.56
N PHE A 83 -6.77 2.02 -7.83
CA PHE A 83 -7.69 2.76 -8.71
C PHE A 83 -7.05 3.31 -9.99
N PHE A 84 -5.72 3.42 -10.06
CA PHE A 84 -5.02 4.03 -11.20
C PHE A 84 -3.73 3.28 -11.63
N PRO A 85 -3.77 1.95 -11.83
CA PRO A 85 -2.62 1.22 -12.39
C PRO A 85 -2.37 1.62 -13.86
N SER A 86 -1.12 1.93 -14.20
CA SER A 86 -0.74 2.38 -15.55
C SER A 86 -0.72 1.26 -16.61
N LYS A 87 -0.67 -0.02 -16.19
CA LYS A 87 -0.65 -1.18 -17.09
C LYS A 87 -1.43 -2.38 -16.53
N ARG A 88 -0.99 -2.91 -15.39
CA ARG A 88 -1.61 -4.01 -14.64
C ARG A 88 -1.25 -3.91 -13.16
N PRO A 89 -2.07 -4.41 -12.21
CA PRO A 89 -3.40 -5.04 -12.41
C PRO A 89 -4.45 -4.08 -12.98
N GLU A 90 -5.65 -4.55 -13.32
CA GLU A 90 -6.80 -3.64 -13.53
C GLU A 90 -7.20 -2.99 -12.20
N PRO A 91 -7.90 -1.84 -12.20
CA PRO A 91 -8.46 -1.29 -10.97
C PRO A 91 -9.30 -2.32 -10.21
N TYR A 92 -9.15 -2.35 -8.89
CA TYR A 92 -9.81 -3.35 -8.06
C TYR A 92 -10.06 -2.85 -6.64
N ILE A 93 -11.03 -3.50 -5.99
CA ILE A 93 -11.31 -3.38 -4.56
C ILE A 93 -11.45 -4.81 -4.02
N ASN A 94 -11.09 -5.01 -2.75
CA ASN A 94 -11.23 -6.29 -2.04
C ASN A 94 -10.44 -7.44 -2.67
N LYS A 95 -9.19 -7.17 -3.03
CA LYS A 95 -8.19 -8.21 -3.34
C LYS A 95 -7.03 -8.07 -2.36
N THR A 96 -6.39 -9.19 -2.04
CA THR A 96 -5.19 -9.15 -1.21
C THR A 96 -4.03 -8.46 -1.91
N LEU A 97 -3.12 -7.86 -1.14
CA LEU A 97 -2.00 -7.06 -1.64
C LEU A 97 -1.12 -7.78 -2.69
N ASN A 98 -0.99 -9.10 -2.57
CA ASN A 98 -0.26 -9.95 -3.53
C ASN A 98 -0.94 -10.11 -4.90
N TYR A 99 -2.14 -9.55 -5.09
CA TYR A 99 -2.77 -9.39 -6.40
C TYR A 99 -2.14 -8.24 -7.19
N ALA A 100 -1.81 -7.13 -6.52
CA ALA A 100 -1.15 -6.00 -7.14
C ALA A 100 0.32 -6.24 -7.46
N PHE A 101 1.05 -6.88 -6.53
CA PHE A 101 2.50 -6.99 -6.63
C PHE A 101 2.95 -8.42 -6.83
N LYS A 102 4.02 -8.61 -7.62
CA LYS A 102 4.53 -9.95 -7.92
C LYS A 102 5.23 -10.60 -6.73
N LYS A 103 5.96 -9.82 -5.93
CA LYS A 103 6.79 -10.24 -4.80
C LYS A 103 6.73 -9.17 -3.70
N PRO A 104 6.93 -9.53 -2.41
CA PRO A 104 6.83 -8.57 -1.31
C PRO A 104 8.10 -7.71 -1.12
N LYS A 105 9.27 -8.22 -1.53
CA LYS A 105 10.56 -7.52 -1.34
C LYS A 105 10.61 -6.21 -2.14
N GLY A 106 10.99 -5.12 -1.47
CA GLY A 106 11.09 -3.78 -2.06
C GLY A 106 9.76 -3.00 -2.03
N LEU A 107 8.71 -3.58 -1.46
CA LEU A 107 7.47 -2.86 -1.20
C LEU A 107 7.51 -2.26 0.20
N GLU A 108 7.28 -0.96 0.28
CA GLU A 108 7.32 -0.17 1.50
C GLU A 108 5.90 0.21 1.93
N ILE A 109 5.61 0.09 3.23
CA ILE A 109 4.29 0.39 3.79
C ILE A 109 4.36 1.65 4.65
N PHE A 110 3.40 2.54 4.44
CA PHE A 110 3.27 3.80 5.16
C PHE A 110 1.86 3.95 5.72
N VAL A 111 1.75 4.58 6.88
CA VAL A 111 0.49 5.01 7.48
C VAL A 111 0.48 6.52 7.66
N ARG A 112 -0.67 7.14 7.42
CA ARG A 112 -0.85 8.57 7.71
C ARG A 112 -1.10 8.77 9.21
N LYS A 113 -0.35 9.70 9.81
CA LYS A 113 -0.48 10.12 11.21
C LYS A 113 -1.75 10.93 11.45
#